data_AF-A0A966IPY2-F1
#
_entry.id   AF-A0A966IPY2-F1
#
_cell.length_a   1.000
_cell.length_b   1.000
_cell.length_c   1.000
_cell.angle_alpha   90.00
_cell.angle_beta   90.00
_cell.angle_gamma   90.00
#
_symmetry.space_group_name_H-M   'P 1'
#
loop_
_entity.id
_entity.type
_entity.pdbx_description
1 polymer ?
#
loop_
_entity_poly.entity_id
_entity_poly.type
_entity_poly.pdbx_seq_one_letter_code
_entity_poly.pdbx_strand_id
1 'polypeptide(L)'
;PLYTAISSRIHLKKMEVGEELFREALAEVGLSPDLSSAMNDSSFDATIIESHERGLKMVGNDVGTPIISVGDVAFFGPVISPAPRGEEAGKLWDGVIGVASYKGFFEIKRSRNVGPIFD
;
A
#
# COMPACT_ATOMS: atom_id res chain seq x y z
N PRO A 1 -9.05 2.24 8.96
CA PRO A 1 -9.19 3.65 9.41
C PRO A 1 -7.83 4.35 9.58
N LEU A 2 -6.92 3.79 10.39
CA LEU A 2 -5.64 4.45 10.69
C LEU A 2 -4.75 4.67 9.45
N TYR A 3 -4.65 3.69 8.56
CA TYR A 3 -3.88 3.84 7.31
C TYR A 3 -4.36 5.03 6.47
N THR A 4 -5.68 5.21 6.33
CA THR A 4 -6.29 6.36 5.63
C THR A 4 -5.99 7.69 6.32
N ALA A 5 -6.08 7.74 7.65
CA ALA A 5 -5.77 8.94 8.43
C ALA A 5 -4.30 9.36 8.28
N ILE A 6 -3.37 8.40 8.29
CA ILE A 6 -1.94 8.65 8.06
C ILE A 6 -1.69 9.06 6.60
N SER A 7 -2.18 8.28 5.64
CA SER A 7 -1.85 8.46 4.22
C SER A 7 -2.45 9.74 3.63
N SER A 8 -3.63 10.18 4.08
CA SER A 8 -4.20 11.47 3.67
C SER A 8 -3.36 12.66 4.14
N ARG A 9 -2.76 12.60 5.34
CA ARG A 9 -1.84 13.63 5.83
C ARG A 9 -0.56 13.70 5.00
N ILE A 10 0.01 12.55 4.68
CA ILE A 10 1.23 12.46 3.86
C ILE A 10 0.95 12.90 2.42
N HIS A 11 -0.04 12.31 1.76
CA HIS A 11 -0.21 12.44 0.32
C HIS A 11 -1.05 13.65 -0.09
N LEU A 12 -2.08 14.02 0.69
CA LEU A 12 -2.98 15.12 0.36
C LEU A 12 -2.54 16.41 1.06
N LYS A 13 -2.31 16.35 2.38
CA LYS A 13 -1.92 17.53 3.17
C LYS A 13 -0.43 17.85 3.10
N LYS A 14 0.39 16.94 2.54
CA LYS A 14 1.85 17.09 2.42
C LYS A 14 2.56 17.37 3.75
N MET A 15 2.03 16.81 4.84
CA MET A 15 2.67 16.88 6.15
C MET A 15 3.95 16.07 6.15
N GLU A 16 4.97 16.54 6.88
CA GLU A 16 6.17 15.74 7.12
C GLU A 16 5.84 14.53 7.99
N VAL A 17 6.54 13.42 7.74
CA VAL A 17 6.39 12.21 8.55
C VAL A 17 7.08 12.44 9.89
N GLY A 18 6.28 12.53 10.95
CA GLY A 18 6.75 12.81 12.30
C GLY A 18 5.68 12.52 13.35
N GLU A 19 6.04 12.69 14.61
CA GLU A 19 5.19 12.34 15.75
C GLU A 19 3.86 13.09 15.74
N GLU A 20 3.86 14.37 15.34
CA GLU A 20 2.65 15.19 15.19
C GLU A 20 1.63 14.57 14.22
N LEU A 21 2.10 14.12 13.05
CA LEU A 21 1.26 13.46 12.05
C LEU A 21 0.58 12.22 12.63
N PHE A 22 1.36 11.35 13.30
CA PHE A 22 0.83 10.13 13.90
C PHE A 22 -0.11 10.44 15.06
N ARG A 23 0.23 11.40 15.91
CA ARG A 23 -0.59 11.84 17.05
C ARG A 23 -1.96 12.30 16.60
N GLU A 24 -2.02 13.14 15.57
CA GLU A 24 -3.28 13.59 14.97
C GLU A 24 -4.05 12.45 14.30
N ALA A 25 -3.38 11.58 13.54
CA ALA A 25 -4.02 10.46 12.85
C ALA A 25 -4.62 9.45 13.84
N LEU A 26 -3.94 9.19 14.96
CA LEU A 26 -4.42 8.34 16.05
C LEU A 26 -5.65 8.95 16.72
N ALA A 27 -5.59 10.24 17.05
CA ALA A 27 -6.71 10.95 17.66
C ALA A 27 -7.97 10.95 16.76
N GLU A 28 -7.81 11.16 15.45
CA GLU A 28 -8.90 11.13 14.47
C GLU A 28 -9.68 9.81 14.48
N VAL A 29 -8.97 8.69 14.68
CA VAL A 29 -9.58 7.36 14.68
C VAL A 29 -9.89 6.83 16.08
N GLY A 30 -9.80 7.69 17.11
CA GLY A 30 -10.14 7.36 18.50
C GLY A 30 -9.11 6.48 19.22
N LEU A 31 -7.86 6.43 18.74
CA LEU A 31 -6.76 5.72 19.39
C LEU A 31 -5.95 6.67 20.29
N SER A 32 -5.23 6.10 21.25
CA SER A 32 -4.36 6.88 22.14
C SER A 32 -3.30 7.62 21.33
N PRO A 33 -3.20 8.96 21.44
CA PRO A 33 -2.16 9.73 20.76
C PRO A 33 -0.74 9.35 21.20
N ASP A 34 -0.57 8.73 22.39
CA ASP A 34 0.73 8.30 22.91
C ASP A 34 1.35 7.16 22.12
N LEU A 35 0.56 6.41 21.34
CA LEU A 35 1.06 5.41 20.41
C LEU A 35 1.95 6.00 19.31
N SER A 36 1.91 7.33 19.10
CA SER A 36 2.82 8.02 18.17
C SER A 36 4.29 7.83 18.53
N SER A 37 4.61 7.69 19.82
CA SER A 37 5.98 7.44 20.31
C SER A 37 6.59 6.14 19.78
N ALA A 38 5.76 5.16 19.40
CA ALA A 38 6.21 3.89 18.84
C ALA A 38 6.96 4.05 17.51
N MET A 39 6.86 5.20 16.83
CA MET A 39 7.64 5.47 15.61
C MET A 39 9.16 5.44 15.84
N ASN A 40 9.60 5.64 17.08
CA ASN A 40 11.00 5.61 17.49
C ASN A 40 11.34 4.39 18.35
N ASP A 41 10.43 3.41 18.46
CA ASP A 41 10.60 2.22 19.26
C ASP A 41 11.05 1.04 18.39
N SER A 42 12.35 0.76 18.43
CA SER A 42 12.96 -0.33 17.66
C SER A 42 12.56 -1.73 18.15
N SER A 43 11.84 -1.86 19.27
CA SER A 43 11.32 -3.16 19.70
C SER A 43 10.29 -3.73 18.70
N PHE A 44 9.68 -2.89 17.87
CA PHE A 44 8.78 -3.31 16.79
C PHE A 44 9.49 -3.71 15.50
N ASP A 45 10.78 -3.39 15.31
CA ASP A 45 11.50 -3.57 14.05
C ASP A 45 11.45 -5.02 13.57
N ALA A 46 11.69 -5.99 14.46
CA ALA A 46 11.65 -7.40 14.11
C ALA A 46 10.27 -7.83 13.56
N THR A 47 9.18 -7.32 14.15
CA THR A 47 7.81 -7.63 13.71
C THR A 47 7.48 -6.93 12.39
N ILE A 48 7.95 -5.69 12.20
CA ILE A 48 7.78 -4.93 10.96
C ILE A 48 8.51 -5.63 9.81
N ILE A 49 9.77 -6.03 10.03
CA ILE A 49 10.58 -6.76 9.06
C ILE A 49 9.91 -8.08 8.72
N GLU A 50 9.47 -8.86 9.70
CA GLU A 50 8.77 -10.13 9.44
C GLU A 50 7.52 -9.92 8.59
N SER A 51 6.72 -8.88 8.89
CA SER A 51 5.54 -8.55 8.10
C SER A 51 5.87 -8.12 6.67
N HIS A 52 6.94 -7.36 6.49
CA HIS A 52 7.42 -6.93 5.17
C HIS A 52 7.89 -8.13 4.34
N GLU A 53 8.71 -9.00 4.94
CA GLU A 53 9.25 -10.21 4.32
C GLU A 53 8.16 -11.19 3.89
N ARG A 54 7.06 -11.31 4.66
CA ARG A 54 5.90 -12.12 4.24
C ARG A 54 5.33 -11.65 2.91
N GLY A 55 5.23 -10.34 2.69
CA GLY A 55 4.76 -9.77 1.42
C GLY A 55 5.74 -10.01 0.27
N LEU A 56 7.02 -9.69 0.48
CA LEU A 56 8.06 -9.82 -0.56
C LEU A 56 8.24 -11.27 -1.02
N LYS A 57 8.24 -12.24 -0.09
CA LYS A 57 8.39 -13.66 -0.43
C LYS A 57 7.35 -14.19 -1.41
N MET A 58 6.16 -13.57 -1.49
CA MET A 58 5.11 -14.00 -2.41
C MET A 58 5.33 -13.54 -3.85
N VAL A 59 6.02 -12.42 -4.06
CA VAL A 59 6.21 -11.79 -5.38
C VAL A 59 7.64 -11.92 -5.90
N GLY A 60 8.59 -12.26 -5.03
CA GLY A 60 10.02 -12.33 -5.33
C GLY A 60 10.77 -11.07 -4.86
N ASN A 61 12.10 -11.14 -4.84
CA ASN A 61 12.95 -10.12 -4.20
C ASN A 61 13.32 -8.94 -5.12
N ASP A 62 12.94 -8.98 -6.40
CA ASP A 62 13.39 -8.01 -7.41
C ASP A 62 12.34 -6.93 -7.73
N VAL A 63 11.41 -6.64 -6.81
CA VAL A 63 10.30 -5.70 -7.04
C VAL A 63 10.18 -4.62 -5.96
N GLY A 64 9.57 -3.49 -6.33
CA GLY A 64 9.26 -2.40 -5.42
C GLY A 64 7.80 -2.40 -4.95
N THR A 65 7.29 -1.24 -4.56
CA THR A 65 5.87 -1.02 -4.26
C THR A 65 5.12 -0.48 -5.48
N PRO A 66 3.81 -0.78 -5.65
CA PRO A 66 2.95 -1.58 -4.77
C PRO A 66 3.05 -3.09 -5.03
N ILE A 67 2.71 -3.89 -4.02
CA ILE A 67 2.51 -5.34 -4.15
C ILE A 67 1.10 -5.71 -3.66
N ILE A 68 0.49 -6.71 -4.26
CA ILE A 68 -0.82 -7.24 -3.86
C ILE A 68 -0.84 -8.75 -3.98
N SER A 69 -1.53 -9.42 -3.05
CA SER A 69 -1.86 -10.84 -3.14
C SER A 69 -3.36 -10.99 -3.47
N VAL A 70 -3.65 -11.91 -4.39
CA VAL A 70 -4.99 -12.32 -4.81
C VAL A 70 -5.07 -13.84 -4.66
N GLY A 71 -5.59 -14.28 -3.52
CA GLY A 71 -5.47 -15.69 -3.10
C GLY A 71 -3.99 -16.06 -2.91
N ASP A 72 -3.57 -17.17 -3.50
CA ASP A 72 -2.20 -17.68 -3.36
C ASP A 72 -1.21 -17.06 -4.37
N VAL A 73 -1.67 -16.16 -5.24
CA VAL A 73 -0.84 -15.48 -6.25
C VAL A 73 -0.57 -14.05 -5.82
N ALA A 74 0.67 -13.57 -5.97
CA ALA A 74 1.02 -12.18 -5.71
C ALA A 74 1.66 -11.52 -6.93
N PHE A 75 1.47 -10.20 -7.01
CA PHE A 75 1.95 -9.38 -8.12
C PHE A 75 2.63 -8.13 -7.60
N PHE A 76 3.62 -7.67 -8.37
CA PHE A 76 4.00 -6.27 -8.38
C PHE A 76 2.96 -5.50 -9.20
N GLY A 77 2.42 -4.43 -8.62
CA GLY A 77 1.27 -3.71 -9.17
C GLY A 77 -0.06 -4.11 -8.52
N PRO A 78 -1.20 -3.73 -9.14
CA PRO A 78 -1.28 -2.90 -10.33
C PRO A 78 -0.73 -1.48 -10.08
N VAL A 79 0.13 -1.00 -10.97
CA VAL A 79 0.69 0.36 -10.91
C VAL A 79 -0.28 1.32 -11.62
N ILE A 80 -0.93 2.20 -10.85
CA ILE A 80 -2.09 2.97 -11.33
C ILE A 80 -1.92 4.46 -11.04
N SER A 81 -2.34 5.32 -11.99
CA SER A 81 -2.44 6.78 -11.82
C SER A 81 -3.44 7.34 -12.84
N PRO A 82 -4.56 8.00 -12.44
CA PRO A 82 -5.10 8.12 -11.07
C PRO A 82 -5.76 6.83 -10.59
N ALA A 83 -6.12 6.76 -9.30
CA ALA A 83 -6.91 5.64 -8.75
C ALA A 83 -8.26 5.48 -9.49
N PRO A 84 -8.66 4.25 -9.86
CA PRO A 84 -9.92 4.04 -10.56
C PRO A 84 -11.10 4.21 -9.59
N ARG A 85 -12.26 4.62 -10.12
CA ARG A 85 -13.48 4.89 -9.33
C ARG A 85 -14.69 4.25 -10.01
N GLY A 86 -15.71 3.93 -9.21
CA GLY A 86 -16.96 3.35 -9.70
C GLY A 86 -16.72 2.03 -10.46
N GLU A 87 -17.44 1.84 -11.56
CA GLU A 87 -17.38 0.61 -12.37
C GLU A 87 -15.99 0.32 -12.93
N GLU A 88 -15.21 1.35 -13.27
CA GLU A 88 -13.85 1.17 -13.80
C GLU A 88 -12.91 0.52 -12.77
N ALA A 89 -13.15 0.73 -11.47
CA ALA A 89 -12.42 0.03 -10.42
C ALA A 89 -12.76 -1.46 -10.39
N GLY A 90 -14.04 -1.80 -10.53
CA GLY A 90 -14.50 -3.19 -10.62
C GLY A 90 -13.94 -3.89 -11.86
N LYS A 91 -14.04 -3.25 -13.02
CA LYS A 91 -13.50 -3.79 -14.28
C LYS A 91 -11.99 -4.03 -14.24
N LEU A 92 -11.22 -3.13 -13.62
CA LEU A 92 -9.79 -3.34 -13.44
C LEU A 92 -9.53 -4.52 -12.49
N TRP A 93 -10.30 -4.63 -11.42
CA TRP A 93 -10.20 -5.72 -10.45
C TRP A 93 -10.52 -7.08 -11.07
N ASP A 94 -11.55 -7.17 -11.92
CA ASP A 94 -11.87 -8.38 -12.68
C ASP A 94 -10.71 -8.80 -13.58
N GLY A 95 -10.02 -7.83 -14.20
CA GLY A 95 -8.79 -8.07 -14.95
C GLY A 95 -7.66 -8.65 -14.10
N VAL A 96 -7.47 -8.12 -12.89
CA VAL A 96 -6.49 -8.63 -11.92
C VAL A 96 -6.82 -10.06 -11.50
N ILE A 97 -8.09 -10.37 -11.21
CA ILE A 97 -8.54 -11.75 -10.92
C ILE A 97 -8.29 -12.66 -12.12
N GLY A 98 -8.60 -12.19 -13.33
CA GLY A 98 -8.40 -12.93 -14.57
C GLY A 98 -6.95 -13.38 -14.73
N VAL A 99 -5.99 -12.46 -14.59
CA VAL A 99 -4.57 -12.79 -14.68
C VAL A 99 -4.08 -13.63 -13.50
N ALA A 100 -4.61 -13.43 -12.28
CA ALA A 100 -4.32 -14.26 -11.11
C ALA A 100 -4.76 -15.72 -11.29
N SER A 101 -5.84 -15.96 -12.04
CA SER A 101 -6.39 -17.31 -12.24
C SER A 101 -5.58 -18.18 -13.23
N TYR A 102 -4.70 -17.57 -14.02
CA TYR A 102 -3.94 -18.26 -15.06
C TYR A 102 -2.48 -18.47 -14.65
N LYS A 103 -2.12 -19.70 -14.25
CA LYS A 103 -0.78 -20.05 -13.74
C LYS A 103 0.40 -19.71 -14.65
N GLY A 104 0.17 -19.58 -15.96
CA GLY A 104 1.21 -19.26 -16.94
C GLY A 104 1.40 -17.76 -17.18
N PHE A 105 0.65 -16.90 -16.50
CA PHE A 105 0.80 -15.45 -16.59
C PHE A 105 1.84 -14.97 -15.59
N PHE A 106 2.82 -14.19 -16.05
CA PHE A 106 3.89 -13.68 -15.20
C PHE A 106 4.06 -12.16 -15.29
N GLU A 107 3.90 -11.55 -16.47
CA GLU A 107 4.04 -10.10 -16.60
C GLU A 107 3.24 -9.54 -17.79
N ILE A 108 2.65 -8.37 -17.57
CA ILE A 108 2.22 -7.44 -18.63
C ILE A 108 2.64 -6.04 -18.23
N LYS A 109 3.24 -5.28 -19.14
CA LYS A 109 3.75 -3.94 -18.84
C LYS A 109 3.60 -3.01 -20.02
N ARG A 110 3.30 -1.73 -19.72
CA ARG A 110 3.42 -0.61 -20.64
C ARG A 110 4.27 0.50 -20.02
N SER A 111 4.87 1.35 -20.85
CA SER A 111 5.64 2.51 -20.38
C SER A 111 4.76 3.45 -19.55
N ARG A 112 5.23 3.80 -18.35
CA ARG A 112 4.58 4.80 -17.49
C ARG A 112 5.10 6.18 -17.87
N ASN A 113 4.20 7.07 -18.26
CA ASN A 113 4.50 8.46 -18.67
C ASN A 113 3.91 9.52 -17.73
N VAL A 114 3.25 9.11 -16.64
CA VAL A 114 2.70 9.99 -15.61
C VAL A 114 3.17 9.58 -14.21
N GLY A 115 3.26 10.56 -13.31
CA GLY A 115 3.47 10.32 -11.88
C GLY A 115 2.18 9.98 -11.14
N PRO A 116 2.26 9.77 -9.81
CA PRO A 116 1.07 9.62 -8.97
C PRO A 116 0.14 10.84 -9.08
N ILE A 117 -1.17 10.57 -9.19
CA ILE A 117 -2.22 11.58 -9.20
C ILE A 117 -3.12 11.29 -8.00
N PHE A 118 -3.17 12.23 -7.06
CA PHE A 118 -3.93 12.11 -5.81
C PHE A 118 -5.18 12.98 -5.87
N ASP A 119 -6.21 12.58 -5.11
CA ASP A 119 -7.44 13.33 -4.89
C ASP A 119 -7.82 13.38 -3.40
#